data_AF-A0A5E6RYE9-F1
#
_entry.id   AF-A0A5E6RYE9-F1
#
_cell.length_a   1.000
_cell.length_b   1.000
_cell.length_c   1.000
_cell.angle_alpha   90.00
_cell.angle_beta   90.00
_cell.angle_gamma   90.00
#
_symmetry.space_group_name_H-M   'P 1'
#
loop_
_entity.id
_entity.type
_entity.pdbx_description
1 polymer ?
#
loop_
_entity_poly.entity_id
_entity_poly.type
_entity_poly.pdbx_seq_one_letter_code
_entity_poly.pdbx_strand_id
1 'polypeptide(L)' 'MFIEFDLNHNDRDALLRHCQSYRPASGDAREDRRLLDALEALAQALEASAVHVDELGRPD' A
#
# COMPACT_ATOMS: atom_id res chain seq x y z
N MET A 1 -15.78 4.64 3.07
CA MET A 1 -14.84 5.37 3.94
C MET A 1 -13.54 5.44 3.17
N PHE A 2 -13.15 6.63 2.72
CA PHE A 2 -11.87 6.83 2.03
C PHE A 2 -10.89 7.33 3.08
N ILE A 3 -9.81 6.58 3.29
CA ILE A 3 -8.71 7.00 4.16
C ILE A 3 -7.74 7.74 3.23
N GLU A 4 -7.64 9.05 3.40
CA GLU A 4 -6.72 9.89 2.63
C GLU A 4 -5.39 9.93 3.37
N PHE A 5 -4.36 9.39 2.73
CA PHE A 5 -3.03 9.27 3.30
C PHE A 5 -2.14 10.35 2.70
N ASP A 6 -1.84 11.39 3.47
CA ASP A 6 -0.81 12.39 3.12
C ASP A 6 0.57 11.79 3.38
N LEU A 7 0.98 10.85 2.53
CA LEU A 7 2.27 10.17 2.63
C LEU A 7 3.26 10.88 1.72
N ASN A 8 4.35 11.37 2.31
CA ASN A 8 5.54 11.73 1.53
C ASN A 8 6.07 10.47 0.83
N HIS A 9 6.82 10.64 -0.27
CA HIS A 9 7.34 9.54 -1.08
C HIS A 9 8.11 8.50 -0.24
N ASN A 10 8.80 8.97 0.80
CA ASN A 10 9.54 8.12 1.74
C ASN A 10 8.63 7.32 2.69
N ASP A 11 7.59 7.95 3.24
CA ASP A 11 6.62 7.26 4.10
C ASP A 11 5.79 6.24 3.31
N ARG A 12 5.50 6.55 2.04
CA ARG A 12 4.81 5.62 1.15
C ARG A 12 5.67 4.39 0.83
N ASP A 13 6.96 4.55 0.56
CA ASP A 13 7.89 3.44 0.34
C ASP A 13 8.08 2.59 1.61
N ALA A 14 8.18 3.25 2.77
CA ALA A 14 8.24 2.59 4.07
C ALA A 14 6.97 1.76 4.35
N LEU A 15 5.80 2.31 4.06
CA LEU A 15 4.51 1.62 4.22
C LEU A 15 4.38 0.45 3.23
N LEU A 16 4.81 0.63 1.98
CA LEU A 16 4.82 -0.42 0.97
C LEU A 16 5.72 -1.59 1.41
N ARG A 17 6.95 -1.29 1.86
CA ARG A 17 7.87 -2.28 2.42
C ARG A 17 7.30 -2.98 3.62
N HIS A 18 6.58 -2.26 4.48
CA HIS A 18 5.92 -2.87 5.63
C HIS A 18 4.83 -3.84 5.18
N CYS A 19 3.99 -3.48 4.22
CA CYS A 19 2.95 -4.36 3.68
C CYS A 19 3.52 -5.64 3.07
N GLN A 20 4.69 -5.56 2.42
CA GLN A 20 5.35 -6.71 1.81
C GLN A 20 6.13 -7.58 2.82
N SER A 21 6.66 -6.97 3.88
CA SER A 21 7.46 -7.67 4.90
C SER A 21 6.62 -8.23 6.04
N TYR A 22 5.46 -7.64 6.30
CA TYR A 22 4.57 -8.06 7.37
C TYR A 22 3.89 -9.37 6.99
N ARG A 23 4.14 -10.42 7.77
CA ARG A 23 3.38 -11.66 7.71
C ARG A 23 2.38 -11.68 8.86
N PRO A 24 1.06 -11.66 8.58
CA PRO A 24 0.08 -11.88 9.62
C PRO A 24 0.29 -13.28 10.20
N ALA A 25 0.34 -13.33 11.52
CA ALA A 25 0.46 -14.53 12.33
C ALA A 25 -0.58 -14.46 13.45
N SER A 26 -1.83 -14.18 13.07
CA SER A 26 -2.95 -14.03 14.02
C SER A 26 -3.33 -15.38 14.64
N GLY A 27 -2.90 -16.50 14.02
CA GLY A 27 -3.23 -17.86 14.45
C GLY A 27 -4.50 -18.39 13.78
N ASP A 28 -5.21 -17.55 13.04
CA ASP A 28 -6.39 -17.87 12.25
C ASP A 28 -6.12 -17.73 10.76
N ALA A 29 -5.99 -18.86 10.05
CA ALA A 29 -5.66 -18.89 8.63
C ALA A 29 -6.63 -18.09 7.73
N ARG A 30 -7.90 -17.94 8.14
CA ARG A 30 -8.90 -17.12 7.43
C ARG A 30 -8.65 -15.63 7.62
N GLU A 31 -8.27 -15.24 8.82
CA GLU A 31 -7.95 -13.86 9.16
C GLU A 31 -6.64 -13.45 8.51
N ASP A 32 -5.61 -14.30 8.59
CA ASP A 32 -4.33 -14.10 7.91
C ASP A 32 -4.52 -13.94 6.40
N ARG A 33 -5.39 -14.74 5.78
CA ARG A 33 -5.73 -14.62 4.35
C ARG A 33 -6.38 -13.28 4.02
N ARG A 34 -7.33 -12.81 4.83
CA ARG A 34 -7.99 -11.51 4.63
C ARG A 34 -7.03 -10.34 4.85
N LEU A 35 -6.15 -10.44 5.84
CA LEU A 35 -5.12 -9.44 6.10
C LEU A 35 -4.12 -9.37 4.95
N LEU A 36 -3.66 -10.51 4.44
CA LEU A 36 -2.81 -10.56 3.25
C LEU A 36 -3.48 -9.91 2.04
N ASP A 37 -4.74 -10.26 1.78
CA ASP A 37 -5.51 -9.68 0.67
C ASP A 37 -5.66 -8.16 0.80
N ALA A 38 -5.96 -7.66 2.00
CA ALA A 38 -6.05 -6.23 2.29
C ALA A 38 -4.69 -5.51 2.16
N LEU A 39 -3.59 -6.13 2.59
CA LEU A 39 -2.23 -5.58 2.47
C LEU A 39 -1.80 -5.52 1.00
N GLU A 40 -2.14 -6.54 0.22
CA GLU A 40 -1.85 -6.60 -1.22
C GLU A 40 -2.64 -5.53 -1.98
N ALA A 41 -3.94 -5.38 -1.68
CA ALA A 41 -4.77 -4.31 -2.24
C ALA A 41 -4.27 -2.91 -1.85
N LEU A 42 -3.81 -2.73 -0.61
CA LEU A 42 -3.21 -1.46 -0.16
C LEU A 42 -1.90 -1.18 -0.90
N ALA A 43 -1.02 -2.17 -1.06
CA ALA A 43 0.23 -2.01 -1.79
C ALA A 43 -0.02 -1.61 -3.25
N GLN A 44 -0.95 -2.27 -3.93
CA GLN A 44 -1.34 -1.93 -5.30
C GLN A 44 -1.92 -0.52 -5.41
N ALA A 45 -2.74 -0.09 -4.44
CA ALA A 45 -3.28 1.26 -4.42
C ALA A 45 -2.18 2.33 -4.21
N LEU A 46 -1.19 2.04 -3.35
CA LEU A 46 -0.04 2.92 -3.12
C LEU A 46 0.87 3.02 -4.36
N GLU A 47 1.09 1.91 -5.07
CA GLU A 47 1.81 1.89 -6.36
C GLU A 47 1.04 2.62 -7.46
N ALA A 48 -0.27 2.40 -7.58
CA ALA A 48 -1.10 3.12 -8.55
C ALA A 48 -1.13 4.63 -8.28
N SER A 49 -1.14 5.02 -7.00
CA SER A 49 -1.00 6.42 -6.58
C SER A 49 0.38 7.00 -6.93
N ALA A 50 1.44 6.18 -6.93
CA ALA A 50 2.78 6.57 -7.40
C ALA A 50 2.78 7.02 -8.85
N VAL A 51 2.20 6.18 -9.70
CA VAL A 51 2.13 6.40 -11.14
C VAL A 51 1.32 7.64 -11.46
N HIS A 52 0.24 7.89 -10.71
CA HIS A 52 -0.61 9.06 -10.91
C HIS A 52 0.09 10.40 -10.63
N VAL A 53 1.02 10.42 -9.67
CA VAL A 53 1.82 11.63 -9.36
C VAL A 53 2.89 11.86 -10.43
N ASP A 54 3.44 10.80 -11.03
CA ASP A 54 4.45 10.88 -12.09
C ASP A 54 3.88 11.39 -13.44
N GLU A 55 2.66 10.97 -13.80
CA GLU A 55 1.99 11.43 -15.05
C GLU A 55 1.59 12.92 -15.03
N LEU A 56 1.33 13.51 -13.85
CA LEU A 56 1.05 14.95 -13.71
C LEU A 56 2.31 15.82 -13.68
N GLY A 57 3.51 15.21 -13.68
CA GLY A 57 4.80 15.88 -13.59
C GLY A 57 5.54 16.09 -14.91
N ARG A 58 4.94 15.77 -16.06
CA ARG A 58 5.59 15.90 -17.37
C ARG A 58 5.14 17.19 -18.10
N PRO A 59 5.87 18.31 -17.99
CA PRO A 59 5.68 19.42 -18.90
C PRO A 59 6.28 19.05 -20.26
N ASP A 60 5.49 19.23 -21.34
CA ASP A 60 6.04 19.50 -22.67
C ASP A 60 6.78 20.85 -22.67
#